data_AF-A0A2V8R5E3-F1
#
_entry.id   AF-A0A2V8R5E3-F1
#
_cell.length_a   1.000
_cell.length_b   1.000
_cell.length_c   1.000
_cell.angle_alpha   90.00
_cell.angle_beta   90.00
_cell.angle_gamma   90.00
#
_symmetry.space_group_name_H-M   'P 1'
#
loop_
_entity.id
_entity.type
_entity.pdbx_description
1 polymer ?
#
loop_
_entity_poly.entity_id
_entity_poly.type
_entity_poly.pdbx_seq_one_letter_code
_entity_poly.pdbx_strand_id
1 'polypeptide(L)'
;MPDDLRLAQAPLREWQRLGHPLPVYFTVEELQYAADVFPIEFLHMETARVVLYGRDPFEFLKISDANLRHQTEYELRSKFIQLRRLYVPASVSAEKLCALMVDSLSSFASLFRPVLTLHGSEPPRSKPDAVRATAQLLKLDATPFERIFALRASGDVSLNAKAANDLFADYMTQIERVIEAVDRLDSTAETRP
;
A
#
# COMPACT_ATOMS: atom_id res chain seq x y z
N MET A 1 12.24 11.28 -24.92
CA MET A 1 13.17 12.43 -25.03
C MET A 1 12.41 13.73 -24.70
N PRO A 2 13.07 14.85 -24.36
CA PRO A 2 12.38 16.11 -24.04
C PRO A 2 11.40 16.61 -25.12
N ASP A 3 11.68 16.31 -26.39
CA ASP A 3 10.78 16.66 -27.50
C ASP A 3 9.44 15.92 -27.47
N ASP A 4 9.44 14.63 -27.15
CA ASP A 4 8.20 13.84 -27.03
C ASP A 4 7.32 14.39 -25.89
N LEU A 5 7.95 14.76 -24.78
CA LEU A 5 7.26 15.36 -23.63
C LEU A 5 6.66 16.72 -23.98
N ARG A 6 7.36 17.53 -24.79
CA ARG A 6 6.86 18.82 -25.27
C ARG A 6 5.62 18.64 -26.17
N LEU A 7 5.58 17.61 -27.00
CA LEU A 7 4.40 17.29 -27.82
C LEU A 7 3.19 16.91 -26.97
N ALA A 8 3.40 16.30 -25.80
CA ALA A 8 2.34 15.95 -24.86
C ALA A 8 1.76 17.15 -24.08
N GLN A 9 2.40 18.34 -24.12
CA GLN A 9 2.00 19.50 -23.33
C GLN A 9 0.53 19.93 -23.56
N ALA A 10 0.11 20.02 -24.82
CA ALA A 10 -1.21 20.50 -25.18
C ALA A 10 -2.35 19.61 -24.65
N PRO A 11 -2.37 18.29 -24.90
CA PRO A 11 -3.40 17.41 -24.34
C PRO A 11 -3.34 17.32 -22.81
N LEU A 12 -2.13 17.36 -22.21
CA LEU A 12 -2.00 17.30 -20.75
C LEU A 12 -2.54 18.53 -20.03
N ARG A 13 -2.48 19.71 -20.66
CA ARG A 13 -3.05 20.93 -20.07
C ARG A 13 -4.56 20.79 -19.83
N GLU A 14 -5.28 20.22 -20.79
CA GLU A 14 -6.72 19.98 -20.64
C GLU A 14 -6.98 18.86 -19.62
N TRP A 15 -6.20 17.78 -19.67
CA TRP A 15 -6.26 16.69 -18.69
C TRP A 15 -6.13 17.19 -17.23
N GLN A 16 -5.17 18.08 -16.98
CA GLN A 16 -4.98 18.71 -15.67
C GLN A 16 -6.13 19.66 -15.31
N ARG A 17 -6.67 20.41 -16.28
CA ARG A 17 -7.82 21.30 -16.06
C ARG A 17 -9.07 20.53 -15.59
N LEU A 18 -9.20 19.27 -16.00
CA LEU A 18 -10.22 18.34 -15.55
C LEU A 18 -9.95 17.74 -14.15
N GLY A 19 -8.84 18.11 -13.50
CA GLY A 19 -8.49 17.69 -12.14
C GLY A 19 -7.71 16.37 -12.08
N HIS A 20 -7.27 15.83 -13.22
CA HIS A 20 -6.49 14.60 -13.24
C HIS A 20 -4.99 14.87 -13.01
N PRO A 21 -4.29 13.97 -12.29
CA PRO A 21 -2.85 14.09 -12.10
C PRO A 21 -2.10 13.86 -13.42
N LEU A 22 -0.90 14.45 -13.54
CA LEU A 22 -0.04 14.18 -14.68
C LEU A 22 0.36 12.70 -14.72
N PRO A 23 0.29 12.05 -15.90
CA PRO A 23 0.83 10.71 -16.08
C PRO A 23 2.32 10.68 -15.80
N VAL A 24 2.80 9.52 -15.34
CA VAL A 24 4.23 9.23 -15.31
C VAL A 24 4.65 8.75 -16.70
N TYR A 25 5.85 9.14 -17.12
CA TYR A 25 6.43 8.78 -18.42
C TYR A 25 7.60 7.85 -18.22
N PHE A 26 7.63 6.78 -19.03
CA PHE A 26 8.72 5.83 -19.13
C PHE A 26 8.92 5.45 -20.59
N THR A 27 10.15 5.21 -21.01
CA THR A 27 10.38 4.34 -22.18
C THR A 27 10.10 2.89 -21.80
N VAL A 28 9.93 2.03 -22.81
CA VAL A 28 9.74 0.58 -22.57
C VAL A 28 10.97 0.00 -21.89
N GLU A 29 12.16 0.44 -22.29
CA GLU A 29 13.43 0.03 -21.70
C GLU A 29 13.55 0.52 -20.24
N GLU A 30 13.24 1.78 -19.96
CA GLU A 30 13.27 2.33 -18.60
C GLU A 30 12.33 1.58 -17.66
N LEU A 31 11.12 1.25 -18.13
CA LEU A 31 10.14 0.49 -17.36
C LEU A 31 10.69 -0.90 -16.97
N GLN A 32 11.40 -1.58 -17.87
CA GLN A 32 12.01 -2.87 -17.57
C GLN A 32 13.12 -2.76 -16.52
N TYR A 33 13.97 -1.74 -16.62
CA TYR A 33 15.09 -1.56 -15.68
C TYR A 33 14.67 -0.96 -14.35
N ALA A 34 13.53 -0.27 -14.27
CA ALA A 34 13.07 0.37 -13.03
C ALA A 34 12.25 -0.56 -12.13
N ALA A 35 12.04 -1.82 -12.53
CA ALA A 35 11.24 -2.80 -11.78
C ALA A 35 11.92 -3.28 -10.48
N ASP A 36 13.22 -3.05 -10.34
CA ASP A 36 13.95 -3.24 -9.09
C ASP A 36 13.74 -2.11 -8.09
N VAL A 37 13.53 -0.88 -8.57
CA VAL A 37 13.31 0.31 -7.74
C VAL A 37 11.83 0.53 -7.40
N PHE A 38 10.91 0.23 -8.33
CA PHE A 38 9.46 0.46 -8.16
C PHE A 38 8.60 -0.83 -8.25
N PRO A 39 8.98 -1.95 -7.60
CA PRO A 39 8.25 -3.21 -7.74
C PRO A 39 6.80 -3.14 -7.25
N ILE A 40 6.50 -2.40 -6.18
CA ILE A 40 5.12 -2.26 -5.66
C ILE A 40 4.24 -1.48 -6.64
N GLU A 41 4.75 -0.35 -7.16
CA GLU A 41 4.03 0.47 -8.13
C GLU A 41 3.71 -0.34 -9.38
N PHE A 42 4.70 -1.08 -9.88
CA PHE A 42 4.53 -1.90 -11.08
C PHE A 42 3.61 -3.09 -10.84
N LEU A 43 3.63 -3.73 -9.67
CA LEU A 43 2.65 -4.76 -9.29
C LEU A 43 1.22 -4.19 -9.29
N HIS A 44 1.05 -2.98 -8.75
CA HIS A 44 -0.25 -2.32 -8.75
C HIS A 44 -0.72 -1.93 -10.14
N MET A 45 0.17 -1.45 -11.00
CA MET A 45 -0.14 -1.19 -12.40
C MET A 45 -0.47 -2.50 -13.12
N GLU A 46 0.32 -3.55 -12.94
CA GLU A 46 0.15 -4.85 -13.56
C GLU A 46 -1.26 -5.42 -13.31
N THR A 47 -1.72 -5.34 -12.06
CA THR A 47 -2.99 -5.91 -11.60
C THR A 47 -4.23 -5.07 -11.95
N ALA A 48 -4.04 -3.77 -12.26
CA ALA A 48 -5.14 -2.83 -12.52
C ALA A 48 -5.10 -2.17 -13.90
N ARG A 49 -4.13 -2.51 -14.76
CA ARG A 49 -3.91 -1.84 -16.04
C ARG A 49 -5.05 -2.06 -17.04
N VAL A 50 -5.26 -1.03 -17.86
CA VAL A 50 -6.04 -1.08 -19.09
C VAL A 50 -5.20 -0.44 -20.18
N VAL A 51 -4.89 -1.21 -21.24
CA VAL A 51 -4.10 -0.71 -22.37
C VAL A 51 -5.01 0.10 -23.28
N LEU A 52 -4.75 1.42 -23.37
CA LEU A 52 -5.54 2.33 -24.20
C LEU A 52 -5.08 2.34 -25.66
N TYR A 53 -3.78 2.15 -25.89
CA TYR A 53 -3.17 2.17 -27.22
C TYR A 53 -1.83 1.44 -27.22
N GLY A 54 -1.50 0.79 -28.35
CA GLY A 54 -0.20 0.14 -28.56
C GLY A 54 -0.08 -1.25 -27.92
N ARG A 55 1.17 -1.71 -27.75
CA ARG A 55 1.49 -2.96 -27.07
C ARG A 55 1.47 -2.75 -25.56
N ASP A 56 1.14 -3.81 -24.83
CA ASP A 56 1.17 -3.80 -23.37
C ASP A 56 2.62 -3.80 -22.86
N PRO A 57 3.10 -2.74 -22.20
CA PRO A 57 4.48 -2.68 -21.73
C PRO A 57 4.74 -3.61 -20.53
N PHE A 58 3.69 -4.12 -19.88
CA PHE A 58 3.80 -5.01 -18.72
C PHE A 58 3.71 -6.50 -19.08
N GLU A 59 3.51 -6.87 -20.36
CA GLU A 59 3.34 -8.27 -20.78
C GLU A 59 4.54 -9.16 -20.39
N PHE A 60 5.76 -8.62 -20.45
CA PHE A 60 7.00 -9.34 -20.15
C PHE A 60 7.74 -8.78 -18.93
N LEU A 61 7.09 -7.91 -18.16
CA LEU A 61 7.71 -7.34 -16.97
C LEU A 61 7.86 -8.43 -15.92
N LYS A 62 9.07 -8.59 -15.38
CA LYS A 62 9.35 -9.51 -14.28
C LYS A 62 9.64 -8.71 -13.03
N ILE A 63 8.77 -8.84 -12.04
CA ILE A 63 8.96 -8.25 -10.72
C ILE A 63 9.64 -9.30 -9.84
N SER A 64 10.80 -8.96 -9.31
CA SER A 64 11.55 -9.84 -8.41
C SER A 64 10.90 -9.87 -7.03
N ASP A 65 10.60 -11.07 -6.53
CA ASP A 65 10.11 -11.25 -5.15
C ASP A 65 11.07 -10.64 -4.13
N ALA A 66 12.39 -10.69 -4.38
CA ALA A 66 13.39 -10.09 -3.49
C ALA A 66 13.27 -8.57 -3.43
N ASN A 67 13.13 -7.90 -4.58
CA ASN A 67 12.97 -6.44 -4.63
C ASN A 67 11.60 -6.01 -4.09
N LEU A 68 10.55 -6.76 -4.44
CA LEU A 68 9.19 -6.53 -3.93
C LEU A 68 9.16 -6.64 -2.40
N ARG A 69 9.79 -7.68 -1.83
CA ARG A 69 9.91 -7.87 -0.39
C ARG A 69 10.67 -6.72 0.25
N HIS A 70 11.82 -6.34 -0.32
CA HIS A 70 12.64 -5.25 0.20
C HIS A 70 11.88 -3.92 0.25
N GLN A 71 11.24 -3.51 -0.85
CA GLN A 71 10.44 -2.28 -0.89
C GLN A 71 9.23 -2.38 0.07
N THR A 72 8.57 -3.54 0.15
CA THR A 72 7.42 -3.76 1.04
C THR A 72 7.81 -3.57 2.50
N GLU A 73 8.93 -4.17 2.91
CA GLU A 73 9.46 -4.03 4.25
C GLU A 73 9.85 -2.58 4.55
N TYR A 74 10.58 -1.93 3.64
CA TYR A 74 10.97 -0.53 3.77
C TYR A 74 9.76 0.39 3.98
N GLU A 75 8.73 0.25 3.14
CA GLU A 75 7.52 1.06 3.22
C GLU A 75 6.73 0.79 4.51
N LEU A 76 6.55 -0.49 4.89
CA LEU A 76 5.86 -0.84 6.13
C LEU A 76 6.58 -0.26 7.35
N ARG A 77 7.90 -0.45 7.46
CA ARG A 77 8.70 0.06 8.59
C ARG A 77 8.70 1.59 8.62
N SER A 78 8.88 2.25 7.48
CA SER A 78 8.89 3.71 7.39
C SER A 78 7.55 4.30 7.85
N LYS A 79 6.44 3.74 7.36
CA LYS A 79 5.09 4.17 7.78
C LYS A 79 4.82 3.85 9.24
N PHE A 80 5.35 2.76 9.78
CA PHE A 80 5.18 2.41 11.19
C PHE A 80 5.97 3.34 12.14
N ILE A 81 7.18 3.75 11.75
CA ILE A 81 7.94 4.80 12.45
C ILE A 81 7.16 6.12 12.42
N GLN A 82 6.59 6.49 11.26
CA GLN A 82 5.76 7.67 11.14
C GLN A 82 4.51 7.59 12.03
N LEU A 83 3.82 6.45 12.06
CA LEU A 83 2.65 6.22 12.91
C LEU A 83 2.97 6.44 14.39
N ARG A 84 4.09 5.88 14.87
CA ARG A 84 4.60 6.10 16.24
C ARG A 84 4.84 7.58 16.55
N ARG A 85 5.45 8.32 15.62
CA ARG A 85 5.70 9.76 15.78
C ARG A 85 4.40 10.57 15.84
N LEU A 86 3.42 10.24 15.00
CA LEU A 86 2.13 10.93 14.94
C LEU A 86 1.23 10.59 16.13
N TYR A 87 1.40 9.42 16.74
CA TYR A 87 0.67 9.02 17.93
C TYR A 87 0.89 9.98 19.11
N VAL A 88 2.13 10.43 19.35
CA VAL A 88 2.48 11.26 20.51
C VAL A 88 1.57 12.49 20.64
N PRO A 89 1.47 13.39 19.63
CA PRO A 89 0.57 14.54 19.71
C PRO A 89 -0.91 14.18 19.51
N ALA A 90 -1.25 13.03 18.93
CA ALA A 90 -2.64 12.62 18.70
C ALA A 90 -3.29 11.98 19.94
N SER A 91 -2.52 11.31 20.78
CA SER A 91 -3.00 10.51 21.93
C SER A 91 -3.78 11.31 22.99
N VAL A 92 -3.65 12.64 22.99
CA VAL A 92 -4.38 13.56 23.88
C VAL A 92 -5.86 13.73 23.51
N SER A 93 -6.29 13.28 22.33
CA SER A 93 -7.67 13.40 21.85
C SER A 93 -8.11 12.12 21.15
N ALA A 94 -9.25 11.56 21.58
CA ALA A 94 -9.84 10.39 20.93
C ALA A 94 -10.17 10.66 19.45
N GLU A 95 -10.63 11.87 19.13
CA GLU A 95 -10.92 12.31 17.77
C GLU A 95 -9.67 12.31 16.88
N LYS A 96 -8.58 12.95 17.35
CA LYS A 96 -7.31 12.97 16.61
C LYS A 96 -6.75 11.56 16.41
N LEU A 97 -6.89 10.71 17.42
CA LEU A 97 -6.41 9.34 17.35
C LEU A 97 -7.22 8.49 16.37
N CYS A 98 -8.56 8.66 16.33
CA CYS A 98 -9.40 8.00 15.33
C CYS A 98 -9.08 8.46 13.91
N ALA A 99 -8.90 9.77 13.69
CA ALA A 99 -8.47 10.31 12.40
C ALA A 99 -7.13 9.70 11.96
N LEU A 100 -6.14 9.64 12.87
CA LEU A 100 -4.85 9.01 12.59
C LEU A 100 -4.96 7.53 12.21
N MET A 101 -5.82 6.76 12.89
CA MET A 101 -6.07 5.35 12.55
C MET A 101 -6.68 5.21 11.15
N VAL A 102 -7.71 6.00 10.84
CA VAL A 102 -8.39 5.96 9.54
C VAL A 102 -7.44 6.33 8.40
N ASP A 103 -6.66 7.39 8.56
CA ASP A 103 -5.72 7.87 7.55
C ASP A 103 -4.56 6.89 7.33
N SER A 104 -3.98 6.39 8.43
CA SER A 104 -2.87 5.43 8.35
C SER A 104 -3.30 4.09 7.77
N LEU A 105 -4.48 3.57 8.12
CA LEU A 105 -4.96 2.28 7.62
C LEU A 105 -5.10 2.28 6.10
N SER A 106 -5.54 3.39 5.49
CA SER A 106 -5.59 3.50 4.02
C SER A 106 -4.22 3.30 3.37
N SER A 107 -3.16 3.80 4.02
CA SER A 107 -1.78 3.72 3.54
C SER A 107 -1.15 2.33 3.79
N PHE A 108 -1.43 1.70 4.93
CA PHE A 108 -1.02 0.31 5.17
C PHE A 108 -1.77 -0.67 4.27
N ALA A 109 -3.08 -0.48 4.06
CA ALA A 109 -3.89 -1.37 3.22
C ALA A 109 -3.39 -1.45 1.77
N SER A 110 -2.76 -0.40 1.22
CA SER A 110 -2.11 -0.49 -0.09
C SER A 110 -0.87 -1.39 -0.09
N LEU A 111 -0.22 -1.59 1.04
CA LEU A 111 0.94 -2.47 1.19
C LEU A 111 0.54 -3.93 1.45
N PHE A 112 -0.74 -4.22 1.68
CA PHE A 112 -1.17 -5.59 2.00
C PHE A 112 -1.27 -6.47 0.75
N ARG A 113 -1.46 -5.89 -0.43
CA ARG A 113 -1.41 -6.62 -1.70
C ARG A 113 -0.03 -7.19 -2.03
N PRO A 114 1.07 -6.42 -1.94
CA PRO A 114 2.39 -7.00 -2.12
C PRO A 114 2.71 -8.04 -1.03
N VAL A 115 2.24 -7.86 0.22
CA VAL A 115 2.33 -8.90 1.26
C VAL A 115 1.65 -10.21 0.81
N LEU A 116 0.40 -10.16 0.35
CA LEU A 116 -0.31 -11.34 -0.14
C LEU A 116 0.43 -12.01 -1.32
N THR A 117 0.92 -11.20 -2.24
CA THR A 117 1.67 -11.65 -3.43
C THR A 117 2.94 -12.39 -3.03
N LEU A 118 3.72 -11.84 -2.10
CA LEU A 118 4.93 -12.45 -1.57
C LEU A 118 4.68 -13.79 -0.85
N HIS A 119 3.47 -13.99 -0.35
CA HIS A 119 3.02 -15.26 0.23
C HIS A 119 2.34 -16.19 -0.80
N GLY A 120 2.40 -15.87 -2.09
CA GLY A 120 1.82 -16.68 -3.17
C GLY A 120 0.29 -16.66 -3.23
N SER A 121 -0.35 -15.67 -2.60
CA SER A 121 -1.80 -15.49 -2.63
C SER A 121 -2.19 -14.40 -3.62
N GLU A 122 -3.26 -14.63 -4.40
CA GLU A 122 -3.77 -13.62 -5.32
C GLU A 122 -4.43 -12.46 -4.54
N PRO A 123 -3.96 -11.21 -4.69
CA PRO A 123 -4.44 -10.10 -3.89
C PRO A 123 -5.81 -9.57 -4.37
N PRO A 124 -6.77 -9.34 -3.46
CA PRO A 124 -8.03 -8.68 -3.82
C PRO A 124 -7.84 -7.23 -4.32
N ARG A 125 -8.71 -6.83 -5.26
CA ARG A 125 -8.76 -5.45 -5.81
C ARG A 125 -9.28 -4.39 -4.83
N SER A 126 -9.96 -4.79 -3.77
CA SER A 126 -10.53 -3.89 -2.77
C SER A 126 -9.57 -3.76 -1.58
N LYS A 127 -9.36 -2.54 -1.06
CA LYS A 127 -8.50 -2.33 0.12
C LYS A 127 -9.03 -3.07 1.37
N PRO A 128 -10.32 -2.97 1.73
CA PRO A 128 -10.88 -3.78 2.82
C PRO A 128 -10.66 -5.28 2.66
N ASP A 129 -10.84 -5.80 1.44
CA ASP A 129 -10.71 -7.25 1.22
C ASP A 129 -9.25 -7.70 1.25
N ALA A 130 -8.32 -6.86 0.78
CA ALA A 130 -6.89 -7.11 0.97
C ALA A 130 -6.53 -7.15 2.47
N VAL A 131 -7.09 -6.25 3.28
CA VAL A 131 -6.89 -6.26 4.75
C VAL A 131 -7.38 -7.55 5.38
N ARG A 132 -8.60 -7.98 5.05
CA ARG A 132 -9.18 -9.24 5.54
C ARG A 132 -8.38 -10.46 5.10
N ALA A 133 -7.99 -10.52 3.84
CA ALA A 133 -7.20 -11.61 3.29
C ALA A 133 -5.84 -11.72 3.98
N THR A 134 -5.15 -10.60 4.21
CA THR A 134 -3.88 -10.58 4.94
C THR A 134 -4.07 -11.00 6.40
N ALA A 135 -5.13 -10.53 7.07
CA ALA A 135 -5.43 -10.93 8.44
C ALA A 135 -5.68 -12.44 8.54
N GLN A 136 -6.41 -13.03 7.58
CA GLN A 136 -6.63 -14.46 7.50
C GLN A 136 -5.32 -15.24 7.24
N LEU A 137 -4.56 -14.83 6.21
CA LEU A 137 -3.31 -15.46 5.81
C LEU A 137 -2.30 -15.50 6.98
N LEU A 138 -2.13 -14.38 7.67
CA LEU A 138 -1.13 -14.21 8.74
C LEU A 138 -1.68 -14.54 10.14
N LYS A 139 -2.93 -15.01 10.24
CA LYS A 139 -3.62 -15.33 11.50
C LYS A 139 -3.59 -14.14 12.47
N LEU A 140 -3.90 -12.95 11.97
CA LEU A 140 -4.02 -11.72 12.74
C LEU A 140 -5.40 -11.63 13.39
N ASP A 141 -5.50 -10.79 14.42
CA ASP A 141 -6.81 -10.34 14.87
C ASP A 141 -7.35 -9.29 13.88
N ALA A 142 -8.45 -9.60 13.20
CA ALA A 142 -9.07 -8.69 12.24
C ALA A 142 -9.88 -7.57 12.92
N THR A 143 -10.23 -7.74 14.20
CA THR A 143 -11.11 -6.85 14.96
C THR A 143 -10.69 -5.37 14.92
N PRO A 144 -9.42 -4.98 15.18
CA PRO A 144 -9.03 -3.58 15.13
C PRO A 144 -9.21 -2.97 13.74
N PHE A 145 -8.92 -3.72 12.67
CA PHE A 145 -9.09 -3.23 11.30
C PHE A 145 -10.57 -2.98 10.95
N GLU A 146 -11.47 -3.92 11.28
CA GLU A 146 -12.89 -3.77 11.03
C GLU A 146 -13.49 -2.60 11.83
N ARG A 147 -13.05 -2.40 13.08
CA ARG A 147 -13.44 -1.23 13.87
C ARG A 147 -13.00 0.09 13.22
N ILE A 148 -11.78 0.16 12.70
CA ILE A 148 -11.29 1.36 12.00
C ILE A 148 -12.05 1.58 10.69
N PHE A 149 -12.39 0.53 9.94
CA PHE A 149 -13.27 0.66 8.77
C PHE A 149 -14.67 1.18 9.13
N ALA A 150 -15.23 0.72 10.24
CA ALA A 150 -16.52 1.23 10.74
C ALA A 150 -16.44 2.71 11.16
N LEU A 151 -15.34 3.14 11.80
CA LEU A 151 -15.10 4.55 12.11
C LEU A 151 -15.07 5.42 10.83
N ARG A 152 -14.38 4.94 9.78
CA ARG A 152 -14.34 5.63 8.48
C ARG A 152 -15.71 5.75 7.83
N ALA A 153 -16.53 4.70 7.91
CA ALA A 153 -17.84 4.66 7.27
C ALA A 153 -18.89 5.51 8.00
N SER A 154 -18.85 5.53 9.34
CA SER A 154 -19.80 6.26 10.18
C SER A 154 -19.46 7.74 10.30
N GLY A 155 -18.18 8.10 10.29
CA GLY A 155 -17.72 9.46 10.57
C GLY A 155 -17.95 9.90 12.03
N ASP A 156 -18.49 9.03 12.88
CA ASP A 156 -18.80 9.31 14.28
C ASP A 156 -17.68 8.77 15.17
N VAL A 157 -17.01 9.69 15.87
CA VAL A 157 -15.94 9.37 16.82
C VAL A 157 -16.54 9.24 18.21
N SER A 158 -17.38 8.23 18.41
CA SER A 158 -18.03 7.97 19.72
C SER A 158 -17.11 7.26 20.74
N LEU A 159 -15.82 7.09 20.43
CA LEU A 159 -14.87 6.44 21.33
C LEU A 159 -14.39 7.43 22.40
N ASN A 160 -14.43 6.99 23.66
CA ASN A 160 -13.73 7.72 24.72
C ASN A 160 -12.21 7.54 24.59
N ALA A 161 -11.45 8.37 25.31
CA ALA A 161 -9.99 8.38 25.23
C ALA A 161 -9.35 7.02 25.51
N LYS A 162 -9.84 6.28 26.52
CA LYS A 162 -9.32 4.94 26.84
C LYS A 162 -9.56 3.97 25.68
N ALA A 163 -10.80 3.88 25.19
CA ALA A 163 -11.17 2.97 24.11
C ALA A 163 -10.44 3.27 22.80
N ALA A 164 -10.18 4.55 22.50
CA ALA A 164 -9.40 4.94 21.33
C ALA A 164 -7.92 4.52 21.46
N ASN A 165 -7.31 4.69 22.64
CA ASN A 165 -5.94 4.26 22.89
C ASN A 165 -5.79 2.73 22.88
N ASP A 166 -6.73 2.00 23.48
CA ASP A 166 -6.76 0.53 23.45
C ASP A 166 -6.85 0.03 22.00
N LEU A 167 -7.77 0.58 21.20
CA LEU A 167 -7.91 0.23 19.78
C LEU A 167 -6.64 0.55 18.97
N PHE A 168 -6.00 1.69 19.25
CA PHE A 168 -4.75 2.07 18.58
C PHE A 168 -3.61 1.10 18.91
N ALA A 169 -3.49 0.68 20.18
CA ALA A 169 -2.51 -0.31 20.61
C ALA A 169 -2.72 -1.65 19.90
N ASP A 170 -3.96 -2.16 19.88
CA ASP A 170 -4.31 -3.41 19.20
C ASP A 170 -3.98 -3.33 17.69
N TYR A 171 -4.33 -2.22 17.04
CA TYR A 171 -4.01 -1.94 15.65
C TYR A 171 -2.50 -1.94 15.39
N MET A 172 -1.72 -1.24 16.20
CA MET A 172 -0.26 -1.22 16.10
C MET A 172 0.34 -2.62 16.22
N THR A 173 -0.14 -3.43 17.17
CA THR A 173 0.30 -4.82 17.34
C THR A 173 0.04 -5.64 16.08
N GLN A 174 -1.12 -5.49 15.43
CA GLN A 174 -1.38 -6.25 14.19
C GLN A 174 -0.49 -5.77 13.03
N ILE A 175 -0.21 -4.47 12.90
CA ILE A 175 0.71 -3.95 11.87
C ILE A 175 2.14 -4.45 12.10
N GLU A 176 2.60 -4.51 13.35
CA GLU A 176 3.91 -5.06 13.69
C GLU A 176 4.04 -6.53 13.27
N ARG A 177 2.99 -7.34 13.50
CA ARG A 177 2.94 -8.75 13.04
C ARG A 177 2.99 -8.89 11.51
N VAL A 178 2.45 -7.92 10.76
CA VAL A 178 2.59 -7.88 9.29
C VAL A 178 4.05 -7.61 8.89
N ILE A 179 4.71 -6.65 9.55
CA ILE A 179 6.13 -6.34 9.32
C ILE A 179 6.98 -7.57 9.59
N GLU A 180 6.79 -8.23 10.73
CA GLU A 180 7.50 -9.46 11.10
C GLU A 180 7.27 -10.61 10.12
N ALA A 181 6.09 -10.70 9.49
CA ALA A 181 5.81 -11.72 8.48
C ALA A 181 6.64 -11.48 7.20
N VAL A 182 6.75 -10.23 6.76
CA VAL A 182 7.55 -9.85 5.58
C VAL A 182 9.05 -10.03 5.85
N ASP A 183 9.52 -9.61 7.02
CA ASP A 183 10.91 -9.75 7.46
C ASP A 183 11.37 -11.22 7.44
N ARG A 184 10.50 -12.14 7.88
CA ARG A 184 10.80 -13.58 7.90
C ARG A 184 10.94 -14.23 6.53
N LEU A 185 10.45 -13.60 5.46
CA LEU A 185 10.59 -14.16 4.10
C LEU A 185 12.05 -14.25 3.64
N ASP A 186 12.95 -13.46 4.23
CA ASP A 186 14.40 -13.53 3.99
C ASP A 186 15.00 -14.89 4.39
N SER A 187 14.36 -15.64 5.30
CA SER A 187 14.84 -16.95 5.75
C SER A 187 14.51 -18.12 4.81
N THR A 188 13.76 -17.87 3.74
CA THR A 188 13.23 -18.90 2.82
C THR A 188 13.69 -18.76 1.37
N ALA A 189 14.54 -17.78 1.05
CA ALA A 189 15.03 -17.56 -0.31
C ALA A 189 16.23 -18.47 -0.68
N GLU A 190 16.11 -19.77 -0.44
CA GLU A 190 16.81 -20.77 -1.23
C GLU A 190 15.76 -21.58 -2.00
N THR A 191 15.72 -21.34 -3.31
CA THR A 191 15.05 -22.17 -4.33
C THR A 191 13.53 -22.03 -4.45
N ARG A 192 13.09 -21.32 -5.50
CA ARG A 192 11.92 -21.73 -6.29
C ARG A 192 12.40 -21.95 -7.73
N PRO A 193 12.10 -23.11 -8.34
CA PRO A 193 12.60 -23.48 -9.68
C PRO A 193 12.04 -22.62 -10.81
#